data_AF-A0A2G5SJD4-F1
#
_entry.id   AF-A0A2G5SJD4-F1
#
_cell.length_a   1.000
_cell.length_b   1.000
_cell.length_c   1.000
_cell.angle_alpha   90.00
_cell.angle_beta   90.00
_cell.angle_gamma   90.00
#
_symmetry.space_group_name_H-M   'P 1'
#
loop_
_entity.id
_entity.type
_entity.pdbx_description
1 polymer ?
#
loop_
_entity_poly.entity_id
_entity_poly.type
_entity_poly.pdbx_seq_one_letter_code
_entity_poly.pdbx_strand_id
1 'polypeptide(L)'
;MGAIDFPKVPQTLKVFSKVYPGTRFMFTGKCSSKNFSFALVSSTEIAILLEFEIESDNLIKAKSFSNEKWSNEKLLKNQIPSNGTFFVQLVTCRNFFEVYSGDHRPREFSSRPKILHRLI
;
A
#
# COMPACT_ATOMS: atom_id res chain seq x y z
N MET A 1 -2.44 -4.05 17.26
CA MET A 1 -1.66 -5.20 16.77
C MET A 1 -0.20 -4.82 16.88
N GLY A 2 0.65 -5.68 17.43
CA GLY A 2 2.09 -5.42 17.51
C GLY A 2 2.75 -5.48 16.14
N ALA A 3 4.01 -5.06 16.05
CA ALA A 3 4.82 -5.27 14.85
C ALA A 3 4.91 -6.78 14.54
N ILE A 4 4.93 -7.12 13.24
CA ILE A 4 5.16 -8.47 12.76
C ILE A 4 6.48 -8.44 12.01
N ASP A 5 7.48 -9.09 12.61
CA ASP A 5 8.83 -9.13 12.05
C ASP A 5 8.95 -10.26 11.02
N PHE A 6 9.54 -9.92 9.89
CA PHE A 6 9.89 -10.85 8.79
C PHE A 6 8.77 -11.83 8.40
N PRO A 7 7.59 -11.33 8.02
CA PRO A 7 6.52 -12.19 7.55
C PRO A 7 6.93 -12.98 6.30
N LYS A 8 6.44 -14.22 6.17
CA LYS A 8 6.54 -14.98 4.91
C LYS A 8 5.76 -14.25 3.82
N VAL A 9 6.18 -14.32 2.56
CA VAL A 9 5.48 -13.69 1.42
C VAL A 9 5.14 -14.78 0.39
N PRO A 10 3.88 -14.92 -0.06
CA PRO A 10 2.70 -14.12 0.32
C PRO A 10 2.22 -14.42 1.75
N GLN A 11 1.60 -13.41 2.40
CA GLN A 11 0.95 -13.59 3.70
C GLN A 11 -0.32 -12.74 3.80
N THR A 12 -1.31 -13.32 4.46
CA THR A 12 -2.54 -12.65 4.88
C THR A 12 -2.56 -12.55 6.40
N LEU A 13 -2.76 -11.35 6.92
CA LEU A 13 -2.86 -11.07 8.35
C LEU A 13 -4.24 -10.55 8.69
N LYS A 14 -4.90 -11.16 9.67
CA LYS A 14 -6.18 -10.66 10.16
C LYS A 14 -5.96 -9.46 11.07
N VAL A 15 -6.58 -8.34 10.71
CA VAL A 15 -6.61 -7.15 11.57
C VAL A 15 -7.76 -7.32 12.57
N PHE A 16 -7.41 -7.63 13.83
CA PHE A 16 -8.41 -7.86 14.89
C PHE A 16 -8.99 -6.58 15.49
N SER A 17 -8.31 -5.44 15.31
CA SER A 17 -8.79 -4.12 15.74
C SER A 17 -9.65 -3.48 14.67
N LYS A 18 -10.68 -2.74 15.09
CA LYS A 18 -11.49 -1.93 14.17
C LYS A 18 -10.63 -0.85 13.51
N VAL A 19 -10.82 -0.66 12.20
CA VAL A 19 -10.13 0.35 11.41
C VAL A 19 -10.96 1.63 11.42
N TYR A 20 -10.38 2.72 11.92
CA TYR A 20 -10.99 4.06 11.98
C TYR A 20 -10.18 5.05 11.15
N PRO A 21 -10.74 6.20 10.74
CA PRO A 21 -9.95 7.29 10.18
C PRO A 21 -8.77 7.66 11.09
N GLY A 22 -7.56 7.73 10.53
CA GLY A 22 -6.30 7.91 11.24
C GLY A 22 -5.55 6.60 11.52
N THR A 23 -6.13 5.43 11.24
CA THR A 23 -5.45 4.13 11.36
C THR A 23 -4.32 4.05 10.35
N ARG A 24 -3.16 3.57 10.78
CA ARG A 24 -1.95 3.49 9.98
C ARG A 24 -1.51 2.06 9.82
N PHE A 25 -1.33 1.62 8.58
CA PHE A 25 -0.65 0.37 8.25
C PHE A 25 0.71 0.72 7.69
N MET A 26 1.77 0.21 8.32
CA MET A 26 3.14 0.47 7.93
C MET A 26 3.78 -0.84 7.51
N PHE A 27 4.38 -0.82 6.32
CA PHE A 27 5.08 -1.94 5.71
C PHE A 27 6.49 -1.48 5.43
N THR A 28 7.46 -2.25 5.92
CA THR A 28 8.87 -2.02 5.64
C THR A 28 9.48 -3.31 5.15
N GLY A 29 10.40 -3.21 4.21
CA GLY A 29 11.04 -4.41 3.68
C GLY A 29 12.18 -4.08 2.75
N LYS A 30 12.74 -5.14 2.19
CA LYS A 30 13.68 -5.06 1.08
C LYS A 30 13.02 -5.71 -0.13
N CYS A 31 12.90 -4.95 -1.21
CA CYS A 31 12.41 -5.50 -2.46
C CYS A 31 13.60 -6.07 -3.23
N SER A 32 13.79 -7.39 -3.18
CA SER A 32 14.69 -8.11 -4.10
C SER A 32 13.95 -8.63 -5.33
N SER A 33 12.64 -8.40 -5.42
CA SER A 33 11.76 -8.83 -6.51
C SER A 33 11.48 -7.69 -7.49
N LYS A 34 10.88 -8.07 -8.61
CA LYS A 34 10.52 -7.21 -9.73
C LYS A 34 9.30 -6.34 -9.42
N ASN A 35 8.24 -6.95 -8.87
CA ASN A 35 6.99 -6.30 -8.48
C ASN A 35 6.50 -6.86 -7.14
N PHE A 36 5.62 -6.15 -6.44
CA PHE A 36 4.92 -6.63 -5.25
C PHE A 36 3.59 -5.90 -5.03
N SER A 37 2.73 -6.41 -4.15
CA SER A 37 1.42 -5.81 -3.89
C SER A 37 1.02 -5.85 -2.42
N PHE A 38 0.13 -4.93 -2.06
CA PHE A 38 -0.57 -4.91 -0.77
C PHE A 38 -2.07 -4.80 -1.02
N ALA A 39 -2.85 -5.54 -0.22
CA ALA A 39 -4.30 -5.44 -0.25
C ALA A 39 -4.85 -5.31 1.17
N LEU A 40 -5.78 -4.37 1.35
CA LEU A 40 -6.67 -4.37 2.51
C LEU A 40 -8.00 -5.01 2.10
N VAL A 41 -8.22 -6.22 2.58
CA VAL A 41 -9.35 -7.06 2.22
C VAL A 41 -10.37 -7.15 3.35
N SER A 42 -11.65 -7.07 3.00
CA SER A 42 -12.75 -7.55 3.82
C SER A 42 -13.16 -8.96 3.34
N SER A 43 -14.20 -9.56 3.90
CA SER A 43 -14.65 -10.91 3.54
C SER A 43 -14.98 -11.08 2.05
N THR A 44 -15.48 -10.02 1.40
CA THR A 44 -15.95 -10.06 0.00
C THR A 44 -15.46 -8.89 -0.84
N GLU A 45 -14.76 -7.93 -0.25
CA GLU A 45 -14.36 -6.69 -0.90
C GLU A 45 -12.87 -6.42 -0.73
N ILE A 46 -12.32 -5.63 -1.65
CA ILE A 46 -10.95 -5.12 -1.57
C ILE A 46 -11.06 -3.60 -1.42
N ALA A 47 -10.89 -3.11 -0.19
CA ALA A 47 -10.97 -1.68 0.10
C ALA A 47 -9.87 -0.90 -0.63
N ILE A 48 -8.67 -1.48 -0.73
CA ILE A 48 -7.57 -0.97 -1.55
C ILE A 48 -6.64 -2.11 -1.95
N LEU A 49 -6.28 -2.15 -3.23
CA LEU A 49 -5.21 -2.95 -3.81
C LEU A 49 -4.16 -1.99 -4.38
N LEU A 50 -2.91 -2.17 -3.95
CA LEU A 50 -1.76 -1.45 -4.45
C LEU A 50 -0.80 -2.44 -5.11
N GLU A 51 -0.47 -2.20 -6.37
CA GLU A 51 0.48 -2.99 -7.12
C GLU A 51 1.66 -2.10 -7.49
N PHE A 52 2.83 -2.44 -6.97
CA PHE A 52 4.09 -1.73 -7.20
C PHE A 52 4.80 -2.39 -8.37
N GLU A 53 4.83 -1.70 -9.50
CA GLU A 53 5.55 -2.10 -10.70
C GLU A 53 6.91 -1.41 -10.73
N ILE A 54 7.98 -2.15 -10.50
CA ILE A 54 9.33 -1.57 -10.43
C ILE A 54 10.08 -1.70 -11.77
N GLU A 55 9.82 -2.76 -12.54
CA GLU A 55 10.59 -3.03 -13.77
C GLU A 55 10.15 -2.25 -15.01
N SER A 56 8.85 -2.00 -15.18
CA SER A 56 8.33 -1.43 -16.42
C SER A 56 8.35 0.10 -16.37
N ASP A 57 7.42 0.67 -15.62
CA ASP A 57 7.15 2.12 -15.67
C ASP A 57 7.50 2.84 -14.35
N ASN A 58 7.99 2.08 -13.36
CA ASN A 58 8.17 2.54 -11.99
C ASN A 58 6.90 3.25 -11.48
N LEU A 59 5.78 2.53 -11.52
CA LEU A 59 4.44 3.02 -11.16
C LEU A 59 3.82 2.20 -10.03
N ILE A 60 2.87 2.82 -9.35
CA ILE A 60 1.96 2.17 -8.41
C ILE A 60 0.57 2.23 -9.04
N LYS A 61 -0.01 1.06 -9.25
CA LYS A 61 -1.41 0.92 -9.65
C LYS A 61 -2.26 0.77 -8.40
N ALA A 62 -3.32 1.57 -8.32
CA ALA A 62 -4.24 1.55 -7.21
C ALA A 62 -5.68 1.37 -7.69
N LYS A 63 -6.37 0.39 -7.10
CA LYS A 63 -7.77 0.08 -7.39
C LYS A 63 -8.47 -0.52 -6.18
N SER A 64 -9.78 -0.61 -6.24
CA SER A 64 -10.64 -1.21 -5.21
C SER A 64 -11.64 -2.16 -5.88
N PHE A 65 -12.16 -3.11 -5.12
CA PHE A 65 -13.20 -4.03 -5.55
C PHE A 65 -14.35 -3.99 -4.56
N SER A 66 -15.51 -3.55 -5.04
CA SER A 66 -16.73 -3.37 -4.24
C SER A 66 -17.94 -3.65 -5.11
N ASN A 67 -19.02 -4.22 -4.54
CA ASN A 67 -20.24 -4.54 -5.30
C ASN A 67 -19.95 -5.31 -6.61
N GLU A 68 -19.06 -6.31 -6.52
CA GLU A 68 -18.65 -7.18 -7.64
C GLU A 68 -17.97 -6.46 -8.81
N LYS A 69 -17.53 -5.20 -8.62
CA LYS A 69 -16.93 -4.38 -9.67
C LYS A 69 -15.59 -3.81 -9.21
N TRP A 70 -14.65 -3.77 -10.14
CA TRP A 70 -13.39 -3.04 -9.97
C TRP A 70 -13.63 -1.54 -10.21
N SER A 71 -13.01 -0.71 -9.38
CA SER A 71 -12.90 0.72 -9.65
C SER A 71 -11.95 0.97 -10.82
N ASN A 72 -12.01 2.19 -11.38
CA ASN A 72 -10.98 2.65 -12.32
C ASN A 72 -9.60 2.60 -11.66
N GLU A 73 -8.59 2.20 -12.44
CA GLU A 73 -7.21 2.17 -12.01
C GLU A 73 -6.66 3.59 -11.91
N LYS A 74 -5.94 3.89 -10.83
CA LYS A 74 -5.14 5.10 -10.69
C LYS A 74 -3.66 4.77 -10.74
N LEU A 75 -2.94 5.52 -11.56
CA LEU A 75 -1.50 5.42 -11.71
C LEU A 75 -0.80 6.49 -10.89
N LEU A 76 0.24 6.08 -10.17
CA LEU A 76 1.05 6.97 -9.34
C LEU A 76 2.52 6.68 -9.60
N LYS A 77 3.35 7.72 -9.52
CA LYS A 77 4.80 7.54 -9.54
C LYS A 77 5.26 6.67 -8.35
N ASN A 78 5.93 5.57 -8.62
CA ASN A 78 6.65 4.78 -7.63
C ASN A 78 8.00 5.45 -7.33
N GLN A 79 8.37 5.49 -6.05
CA GLN A 79 9.62 6.08 -5.59
C GLN A 79 10.53 5.03 -4.94
N ILE A 80 10.11 3.78 -4.92
CA ILE A 80 10.88 2.68 -4.37
C ILE A 80 11.90 2.27 -5.42
N PRO A 81 13.21 2.33 -5.12
CA PRO A 81 14.23 1.93 -6.06
C PRO A 81 14.27 0.40 -6.22
N SER A 82 14.62 -0.05 -7.42
CA SER A 82 14.89 -1.46 -7.70
C SER A 82 16.01 -1.99 -6.79
N ASN A 83 15.84 -3.20 -6.26
CA ASN A 83 16.77 -3.84 -5.32
C ASN A 83 17.01 -3.04 -4.01
N GLY A 84 16.12 -2.10 -3.68
CA GLY A 84 16.22 -1.24 -2.52
C GLY A 84 15.43 -1.70 -1.30
N THR A 85 15.65 -1.01 -0.20
CA THR A 85 14.73 -1.02 0.93
C THR A 85 13.54 -0.11 0.65
N PHE A 86 12.40 -0.43 1.24
CA PHE A 86 11.20 0.39 1.10
C PHE A 86 10.50 0.61 2.44
N PHE A 87 9.76 1.70 2.48
CA PHE A 87 8.62 1.84 3.37
C PHE A 87 7.38 2.13 2.53
N VAL A 88 6.24 1.61 2.98
CA VAL A 88 4.91 1.96 2.50
C VAL A 88 4.02 2.18 3.71
N GLN A 89 3.34 3.32 3.76
CA GLN A 89 2.40 3.64 4.81
C GLN A 89 1.03 3.94 4.19
N LEU A 90 0.01 3.25 4.67
CA LEU A 90 -1.39 3.51 4.35
C LEU A 90 -2.04 4.19 5.55
N VAL A 91 -2.65 5.34 5.33
CA VAL A 91 -3.46 6.03 6.33
C VAL A 91 -4.90 6.00 5.88
N THR A 92 -5.77 5.44 6.71
CA THR A 92 -7.21 5.45 6.48
C THR A 92 -7.75 6.85 6.77
N CYS A 93 -8.57 7.38 5.88
CA CYS A 93 -9.35 8.59 6.08
C CYS A 93 -10.83 8.23 6.06
N ARG A 94 -11.72 9.20 6.29
CA ARG A 94 -13.17 8.95 6.33
C ARG A 94 -13.68 8.29 5.06
N ASN A 95 -13.24 8.82 3.92
CA ASN A 95 -13.70 8.38 2.62
C ASN A 95 -12.51 8.10 1.71
N PHE A 96 -11.27 8.01 2.20
CA PHE A 96 -10.14 7.74 1.31
C PHE A 96 -8.96 7.08 1.99
N PHE A 97 -7.95 6.71 1.21
CA PHE A 97 -6.64 6.34 1.71
C PHE A 97 -5.58 7.32 1.26
N GLU A 98 -4.68 7.68 2.17
CA GLU A 98 -3.40 8.31 1.83
C GLU A 98 -2.34 7.23 1.77
N VAL A 99 -1.49 7.29 0.75
CA VAL A 99 -0.37 6.36 0.60
C VAL A 99 0.92 7.14 0.50
N TYR A 100 1.86 6.71 1.33
CA TYR A 100 3.22 7.23 1.39
C TYR A 100 4.15 6.06 1.06
N SER A 101 5.12 6.29 0.18
CA SER A 101 6.05 5.26 -0.24
C SER A 101 7.39 5.86 -0.63
N GLY A 102 8.48 5.17 -0.30
CA GLY A 102 9.82 5.60 -0.69
C GLY A 102 10.89 4.65 -0.17
N ASP A 103 12.15 5.07 -0.29
CA ASP A 103 13.29 4.35 0.28
C ASP A 103 13.31 4.49 1.81
N HIS A 104 13.71 3.42 2.50
CA HIS A 104 13.85 3.37 3.97
C HIS A 104 15.21 3.97 4.44
N ARG A 105 15.88 4.80 3.63
CA ARG A 105 17.10 5.47 4.09
C ARG A 105 16.72 6.61 5.07
N PRO A 106 17.38 6.72 6.23
CA PRO A 106 17.02 7.67 7.29
C PRO A 106 17.24 9.15 6.94
N ARG A 107 17.52 9.53 5.69
CA ARG A 107 17.89 10.90 5.31
C ARG A 107 16.85 11.68 4.50
N GLU A 108 15.79 11.08 4.00
CA GLU A 108 14.80 11.84 3.23
C GLU A 108 13.42 11.15 3.30
N PHE A 109 12.58 11.55 4.26
CA PHE A 109 11.12 11.39 4.15
C PHE A 109 10.61 12.37 3.08
N SER A 110 11.04 12.17 1.84
CA SER A 110 10.79 13.06 0.71
C SER A 110 9.77 12.42 -0.24
N SER A 111 8.54 12.27 0.25
CA SER A 111 7.39 12.41 -0.64
C SER A 111 6.12 12.77 0.09
N ARG A 112 5.56 13.89 -0.38
CA ARG A 112 4.27 14.42 0.05
C ARG A 112 3.17 13.36 -0.13
N PRO A 113 2.12 13.38 0.71
CA PRO A 113 0.96 12.52 0.56
C PRO A 113 0.42 12.60 -0.87
N LYS A 114 0.21 11.45 -1.51
CA LYS A 114 -0.69 11.37 -2.66
C LYS A 114 -2.02 10.82 -2.17
N ILE A 115 -3.06 11.65 -2.29
CA ILE A 115 -4.44 11.31 -1.95
C ILE A 115 -4.89 10.24 -2.92
N LEU A 116 -5.03 9.00 -2.47
CA LEU A 116 -5.13 7.89 -3.40
C LEU A 116 -6.55 7.64 -3.86
N HIS A 117 -7.56 7.68 -2.99
CA HIS A 117 -8.85 7.17 -3.45
C HIS A 117 -10.01 7.59 -2.59
N ARG A 118 -10.97 8.38 -3.12
CA ARG A 118 -12.24 8.57 -2.42
C ARG A 118 -13.06 7.27 -2.56
N LEU A 119 -13.18 6.47 -1.51
CA LEU A 119 -14.24 5.48 -1.35
C LEU A 119 -15.57 6.22 -1.49
N ILE A 120 -16.33 5.86 -2.53
CA ILE A 120 -17.73 6.23 -2.70
C ILE A 120 -18.54 5.09 -2.08
#